data_AF-G8QKF1-F1
#
_entry.id   AF-G8QKF1-F1
#
_cell.length_a   1.000
_cell.length_b   1.000
_cell.length_c   1.000
_cell.angle_alpha   90.00
_cell.angle_beta   90.00
_cell.angle_gamma   90.00
#
_symmetry.space_group_name_H-M   'P 1'
#
loop_
_entity.id
_entity.type
_entity.pdbx_description
1 polymer ?
#
loop_
_entity_poly.entity_id
_entity_poly.type
_entity_poly.pdbx_seq_one_letter_code
_entity_poly.pdbx_strand_id
1 'polypeptide(L)'
;MTTVRHLEIAAAAEPPAEGTRRLIDGQERVYYDGYWIKTYPVPADSLDAKKRLIEALTRRLFNHTEYGLNIPGHRLAEARAAYAAEQDPGKSRVKAAMLAGALFNRATDIFRKLVELQAEGIEVGCDDALMRECGQYLMEAMELGRFVLHRSGEEGIDELWGEPFRAFSIPVEDFYEGRYIKIGQTLRDIDRIAAAMIDTIGQVPLFAGVAGPIRDLAAAAKVKTETLRTDPEIFDIWSSLVTAGERLANFTPGPPTGTPSRCPPPAGSPVHSVSDGLHLLRAGRDLVFYITRARTPMPKSTREYIERCQTYLAIGSVPFAPAPLPA
;
A
#
# COMPACT_ATOMS: atom_id res chain seq x y z
N MET A 1 -49.32 35.20 1.15
CA MET A 1 -48.11 35.47 1.96
C MET A 1 -47.28 34.21 1.95
N THR A 2 -46.17 34.26 1.22
CA THR A 2 -45.34 33.12 0.85
C THR A 2 -44.38 32.81 1.99
N THR A 3 -44.53 31.66 2.63
CA THR A 3 -43.67 31.22 3.72
C THR A 3 -42.34 30.75 3.13
N VAL A 4 -41.34 31.64 3.14
CA VAL A 4 -39.96 31.30 2.78
C VAL A 4 -39.41 30.43 3.92
N ARG A 5 -39.31 29.11 3.68
CA ARG A 5 -38.53 28.21 4.54
C ARG A 5 -37.06 28.49 4.25
N HIS A 6 -36.39 29.16 5.17
CA HIS A 6 -34.94 29.21 5.22
C HIS A 6 -34.46 27.76 5.40
N LEU A 7 -33.86 27.19 4.35
CA LEU A 7 -33.04 26.00 4.49
C LEU A 7 -31.78 26.45 5.24
N GLU A 8 -31.73 26.16 6.52
CA GLU A 8 -30.48 26.21 7.27
C GLU A 8 -29.49 25.31 6.56
N ILE A 9 -28.44 25.91 6.00
CA ILE A 9 -27.26 25.19 5.55
C ILE A 9 -26.68 24.61 6.83
N ALA A 10 -26.87 23.31 7.05
CA ALA A 10 -26.27 22.60 8.17
C ALA A 10 -24.78 22.91 8.16
N ALA A 11 -24.30 23.57 9.22
CA ALA A 11 -22.88 23.71 9.46
C ALA A 11 -22.25 22.33 9.32
N ALA A 12 -21.14 22.24 8.57
CA ALA A 12 -20.47 20.96 8.35
C ALA A 12 -20.21 20.33 9.73
N ALA A 13 -20.90 19.23 10.04
CA ALA A 13 -20.76 18.55 11.31
C ALA A 13 -19.28 18.23 11.52
N GLU A 14 -18.76 18.44 12.74
CA GLU A 14 -17.40 18.05 13.07
C GLU A 14 -17.15 16.60 12.65
N PRO A 15 -15.98 16.30 12.06
CA PRO A 15 -15.66 14.95 11.65
C PRO A 15 -15.78 14.00 12.86
N PRO A 16 -16.32 12.79 12.70
CA PRO A 16 -16.40 11.81 13.77
C PRO A 16 -15.02 11.54 14.40
N ALA A 17 -14.99 11.10 15.66
CA ALA A 17 -13.75 10.63 16.27
C ALA A 17 -13.23 9.37 15.56
N GLU A 18 -11.91 9.18 15.52
CA GLU A 18 -11.33 7.94 15.00
C GLU A 18 -11.83 6.71 15.77
N GLY A 19 -12.06 5.62 15.05
CA GLY A 19 -12.67 4.40 15.59
C GLY A 19 -14.20 4.47 15.68
N THR A 20 -14.85 5.57 15.31
CA THR A 20 -16.33 5.63 15.25
C THR A 20 -16.84 4.61 14.24
N ARG A 21 -17.80 3.76 14.65
CA ARG A 21 -18.45 2.78 13.77
C ARG A 21 -19.87 3.18 13.40
N ARG A 22 -20.27 2.94 12.16
CA ARG A 22 -21.64 3.16 11.66
C ARG A 22 -22.02 2.13 10.60
N LEU A 23 -23.32 1.88 10.50
CA LEU A 23 -23.88 1.18 9.36
C LEU A 23 -24.13 2.19 8.23
N ILE A 24 -23.46 1.99 7.09
CA ILE A 24 -23.59 2.84 5.89
C ILE A 24 -23.90 1.91 4.73
N ASP A 25 -25.06 2.11 4.08
CA ASP A 25 -25.55 1.26 2.98
C ASP A 25 -25.59 -0.24 3.35
N GLY A 26 -25.97 -0.55 4.59
CA GLY A 26 -26.04 -1.92 5.09
C GLY A 26 -24.69 -2.58 5.40
N GLN A 27 -23.58 -1.86 5.28
CA GLN A 27 -22.24 -2.33 5.60
C GLN A 27 -21.70 -1.61 6.84
N GLU A 28 -21.20 -2.35 7.83
CA GLU A 28 -20.50 -1.74 8.95
C GLU A 28 -19.20 -1.11 8.43
N ARG A 29 -18.97 0.14 8.83
CA ARG A 29 -17.77 0.90 8.51
C ARG A 29 -17.20 1.56 9.76
N VAL A 30 -15.87 1.68 9.81
CA VAL A 30 -15.12 2.37 10.86
C VAL A 30 -14.43 3.61 10.30
N TYR A 31 -14.43 4.71 11.06
CA TYR A 31 -13.86 5.99 10.64
C TYR A 31 -12.39 6.12 11.03
N TYR A 32 -11.51 6.30 10.06
CA TYR A 32 -10.09 6.62 10.25
C TYR A 32 -9.59 7.54 9.14
N ASP A 33 -8.75 8.53 9.51
CA ASP A 33 -8.02 9.40 8.59
C ASP A 33 -8.91 10.13 7.55
N GLY A 34 -10.18 10.41 7.89
CA GLY A 34 -11.14 11.04 6.99
C GLY A 34 -12.05 10.09 6.21
N TYR A 35 -11.89 8.78 6.37
CA TYR A 35 -12.56 7.77 5.54
C TYR A 35 -13.40 6.80 6.37
N TRP A 36 -14.55 6.42 5.81
CA TRP A 36 -15.38 5.32 6.31
C TRP A 36 -14.96 4.01 5.65
N ILE A 37 -14.32 3.14 6.41
CA ILE A 37 -13.66 1.93 5.92
C ILE A 37 -14.53 0.71 6.16
N LYS A 38 -14.77 -0.10 5.14
CA LYS A 38 -15.48 -1.39 5.22
C LYS A 38 -14.80 -2.29 6.26
N THR A 39 -15.57 -2.72 7.27
CA THR A 39 -15.12 -3.72 8.24
C THR A 39 -15.49 -5.14 7.77
N TYR A 40 -14.73 -6.12 8.24
CA TYR A 40 -15.00 -7.54 8.06
C TYR A 40 -15.25 -8.19 9.43
N PRO A 41 -16.07 -9.25 9.48
CA PRO A 41 -16.22 -10.06 10.68
C PRO A 41 -14.85 -10.53 11.19
N VAL A 42 -14.56 -10.21 12.45
CA VAL A 42 -13.30 -10.58 13.10
C VAL A 42 -13.37 -12.06 13.48
N PRO A 43 -12.41 -12.90 13.05
CA PRO A 43 -12.34 -14.29 13.49
C PRO A 43 -12.15 -14.41 15.00
N ALA A 44 -12.56 -15.54 15.58
CA ALA A 44 -12.30 -15.84 17.00
C ALA A 44 -10.80 -15.83 17.31
N ASP A 45 -10.41 -15.31 18.48
CA ASP A 45 -9.03 -15.27 18.92
C ASP A 45 -8.55 -16.67 19.33
N SER A 46 -8.03 -17.41 18.37
CA SER A 46 -7.60 -18.81 18.49
C SER A 46 -6.33 -19.06 17.68
N LEU A 47 -5.55 -20.10 18.03
CA LEU A 47 -4.33 -20.43 17.28
C LEU A 47 -4.64 -20.77 15.81
N ASP A 48 -5.75 -21.45 15.52
CA ASP A 48 -6.16 -21.75 14.13
C ASP A 48 -6.47 -20.47 13.33
N ALA A 49 -7.21 -19.52 13.92
CA ALA A 49 -7.47 -18.24 13.27
C ALA A 49 -6.18 -17.43 13.04
N LYS A 50 -5.29 -17.38 14.05
CA LYS A 50 -3.97 -16.76 13.92
C LYS A 50 -3.12 -17.44 12.85
N LYS A 51 -3.21 -18.76 12.69
CA LYS A 51 -2.48 -19.53 11.66
C LYS A 51 -2.91 -19.10 10.27
N ARG A 52 -4.22 -19.10 10.02
CA ARG A 52 -4.78 -18.69 8.72
C ARG A 52 -4.42 -17.24 8.40
N LEU A 53 -4.46 -16.37 9.40
CA LEU A 53 -4.09 -14.98 9.28
C LEU A 53 -2.60 -14.83 8.92
N ILE A 54 -1.69 -15.42 9.71
CA ILE A 54 -0.26 -15.38 9.48
C ILE A 54 0.06 -15.94 8.08
N GLU A 55 -0.49 -17.09 7.69
CA GLU A 55 -0.27 -17.65 6.34
C GLU A 55 -0.74 -16.71 5.20
N ALA A 56 -1.86 -15.99 5.40
CA ALA A 56 -2.32 -15.00 4.45
C ALA A 56 -1.40 -13.77 4.38
N LEU A 57 -0.89 -13.32 5.53
CA LEU A 57 0.09 -12.24 5.62
C LEU A 57 1.42 -12.65 5.00
N THR A 58 1.90 -13.88 5.21
CA THR A 58 3.10 -14.44 4.57
C THR A 58 3.00 -14.38 3.05
N ARG A 59 1.86 -14.84 2.50
CA ARG A 59 1.61 -14.77 1.06
C ARG A 59 1.57 -13.32 0.57
N ARG A 60 0.98 -12.39 1.32
CA ARG A 60 0.96 -10.97 0.96
C ARG A 60 2.38 -10.40 0.97
N LEU A 61 3.13 -10.61 2.05
CA LEU A 61 4.50 -10.14 2.24
C LEU A 61 5.38 -10.48 1.03
N PHE A 62 5.58 -11.78 0.75
CA PHE A 62 6.47 -12.21 -0.33
C PHE A 62 5.99 -11.85 -1.74
N ASN A 63 4.70 -11.57 -1.94
CA ASN A 63 4.19 -11.08 -3.23
C ASN A 63 4.56 -9.61 -3.49
N HIS A 64 4.93 -8.88 -2.45
CA HIS A 64 5.23 -7.46 -2.46
C HIS A 64 6.72 -7.16 -2.30
N THR A 65 7.54 -8.11 -1.84
CA THR A 65 8.99 -7.93 -1.70
C THR A 65 9.73 -8.25 -3.00
N GLU A 66 10.98 -7.79 -3.11
CA GLU A 66 11.92 -8.24 -4.14
C GLU A 66 12.00 -9.78 -4.23
N TYR A 67 12.26 -10.30 -5.43
CA TYR A 67 12.29 -11.74 -5.67
C TYR A 67 13.46 -12.43 -4.97
N GLY A 68 13.30 -13.74 -4.72
CA GLY A 68 14.36 -14.58 -4.15
C GLY A 68 14.46 -14.52 -2.62
N LEU A 69 13.60 -13.75 -1.94
CA LEU A 69 13.62 -13.64 -0.48
C LEU A 69 12.82 -14.72 0.26
N ASN A 70 11.94 -15.46 -0.44
CA ASN A 70 11.14 -16.54 0.17
C ASN A 70 11.99 -17.80 0.39
N ILE A 71 12.94 -17.73 1.33
CA ILE A 71 13.88 -18.80 1.65
C ILE A 71 13.23 -19.79 2.63
N PRO A 72 13.26 -21.11 2.36
CA PRO A 72 12.69 -22.11 3.27
C PRO A 72 13.29 -22.06 4.67
N GLY A 73 12.46 -22.24 5.70
CA GLY A 73 12.88 -22.19 7.11
C GLY A 73 13.93 -23.23 7.49
N HIS A 74 13.97 -24.39 6.82
CA HIS A 74 14.99 -25.41 7.06
C HIS A 74 16.42 -24.96 6.68
N ARG A 75 16.56 -23.94 5.82
CA ARG A 75 17.86 -23.37 5.40
C ARG A 75 18.33 -22.20 6.26
N LEU A 76 17.71 -21.95 7.41
CA LEU A 76 18.04 -20.82 8.30
C LEU A 76 19.54 -20.76 8.67
N ALA A 77 20.17 -21.90 8.98
CA ALA A 77 21.58 -21.95 9.33
C ALA A 77 22.48 -21.51 8.16
N GLU A 78 22.17 -21.95 6.93
CA GLU A 78 22.88 -21.53 5.72
C GLU A 78 22.71 -20.02 5.48
N ALA A 79 21.50 -19.49 5.65
CA ALA A 79 21.22 -18.07 5.49
C ALA A 79 21.99 -17.21 6.51
N ARG A 80 22.05 -17.63 7.77
CA ARG A 80 22.85 -16.97 8.82
C ARG A 80 24.33 -16.94 8.48
N ALA A 81 24.89 -18.10 8.08
CA ALA A 81 26.30 -18.21 7.71
C ALA A 81 26.64 -17.34 6.47
N ALA A 82 25.77 -17.35 5.45
CA ALA A 82 25.96 -16.58 4.24
C ALA A 82 25.96 -15.07 4.51
N TYR A 83 25.06 -14.59 5.37
CA TYR A 83 24.99 -13.19 5.80
C TYR A 83 26.21 -12.79 6.62
N ALA A 84 26.59 -13.57 7.63
CA ALA A 84 27.73 -13.28 8.51
C ALA A 84 29.08 -13.23 7.76
N ALA A 85 29.23 -14.03 6.70
CA ALA A 85 30.45 -14.07 5.90
C ALA A 85 30.54 -12.97 4.84
N GLU A 86 29.46 -12.23 4.57
CA GLU A 86 29.44 -11.21 3.51
C GLU A 86 30.12 -9.91 3.93
N GLN A 87 30.96 -9.37 3.04
CA GLN A 87 31.68 -8.12 3.27
C GLN A 87 31.25 -7.02 2.30
N ASP A 88 30.67 -7.38 1.15
CA ASP A 88 30.11 -6.40 0.22
C ASP A 88 28.79 -5.83 0.77
N PRO A 89 28.67 -4.50 0.97
CA PRO A 89 27.46 -3.91 1.56
C PRO A 89 26.19 -4.17 0.76
N GLY A 90 26.28 -4.17 -0.58
CA GLY A 90 25.13 -4.39 -1.46
C GLY A 90 24.60 -5.82 -1.37
N LYS A 91 25.50 -6.80 -1.39
CA LYS A 91 25.17 -8.23 -1.18
C LYS A 91 24.72 -8.48 0.25
N SER A 92 25.33 -7.82 1.23
CA SER A 92 24.98 -7.97 2.64
C SER A 92 23.53 -7.59 2.89
N ARG A 93 23.05 -6.49 2.30
CA ARG A 93 21.62 -6.11 2.31
C ARG A 93 20.72 -7.23 1.78
N VAL A 94 21.03 -7.78 0.60
CA VAL A 94 20.22 -8.85 -0.01
C VAL A 94 20.22 -10.11 0.85
N LYS A 95 21.38 -10.49 1.41
CA LYS A 95 21.50 -11.65 2.29
C LYS A 95 20.80 -11.44 3.63
N ALA A 96 20.77 -10.22 4.18
CA ALA A 96 19.97 -9.86 5.34
C ALA A 96 18.47 -10.06 5.05
N ALA A 97 18.02 -9.63 3.87
CA ALA A 97 16.65 -9.83 3.40
C ALA A 97 16.30 -11.34 3.20
N MET A 98 17.23 -12.13 2.66
CA MET A 98 17.07 -13.60 2.54
C MET A 98 17.01 -14.27 3.91
N LEU A 99 17.83 -13.81 4.86
CA LEU A 99 17.81 -14.28 6.25
C LEU A 99 16.48 -13.94 6.93
N ALA A 100 15.95 -12.73 6.72
CA ALA A 100 14.61 -12.35 7.20
C ALA A 100 13.56 -13.34 6.71
N GLY A 101 13.57 -13.70 5.42
CA GLY A 101 12.66 -14.70 4.85
C GLY A 101 12.83 -16.11 5.45
N ALA A 102 14.06 -16.55 5.70
CA ALA A 102 14.34 -17.84 6.33
C ALA A 102 13.85 -17.91 7.79
N LEU A 103 14.08 -16.84 8.57
CA LEU A 103 13.57 -16.68 9.94
C LEU A 103 12.05 -16.72 9.95
N PHE A 104 11.44 -15.95 9.06
CA PHE A 104 10.00 -15.86 8.93
C PHE A 104 9.36 -17.22 8.62
N ASN A 105 9.89 -17.93 7.63
CA ASN A 105 9.38 -19.25 7.27
C ASN A 105 9.62 -20.28 8.37
N ARG A 106 10.75 -20.20 9.10
CA ARG A 106 11.00 -21.04 10.27
C ARG A 106 9.96 -20.81 11.36
N ALA A 107 9.63 -19.55 11.66
CA ALA A 107 8.58 -19.22 12.63
C ALA A 107 7.22 -19.77 12.19
N THR A 108 6.87 -19.61 10.90
CA THR A 108 5.62 -20.13 10.34
C THR A 108 5.54 -21.66 10.42
N ASP A 109 6.67 -22.36 10.21
CA ASP A 109 6.75 -23.81 10.35
C ASP A 109 6.52 -24.27 11.79
N ILE A 110 7.13 -23.59 12.77
CA ILE A 110 6.90 -23.85 14.21
C ILE A 110 5.44 -23.60 14.57
N PHE A 111 4.88 -22.46 14.15
CA PHE A 111 3.50 -22.10 14.45
C PHE A 111 2.49 -23.11 13.89
N ARG A 112 2.74 -23.62 12.67
CA ARG A 112 1.91 -24.68 12.09
C ARG A 112 1.90 -25.93 12.96
N LYS A 113 3.06 -26.33 13.49
CA LYS A 113 3.17 -27.49 14.39
C LYS A 113 2.47 -27.28 15.72
N LEU A 114 2.54 -26.08 16.29
CA LEU A 114 1.82 -25.76 17.53
C LEU A 114 0.31 -25.90 17.37
N VAL A 115 -0.24 -25.45 16.24
CA VAL A 115 -1.67 -25.61 15.93
C VAL A 115 -2.06 -27.07 15.73
N GLU A 116 -1.20 -27.87 15.09
CA GLU A 116 -1.40 -29.33 14.93
C GLU A 116 -1.45 -30.03 16.30
N LEU A 117 -0.52 -29.72 17.21
CA LEU A 117 -0.50 -30.27 18.58
C LEU A 117 -1.78 -29.90 19.34
N GLN A 118 -2.25 -28.65 19.24
CA GLN A 118 -3.49 -28.24 19.88
C GLN A 118 -4.72 -28.98 19.33
N ALA A 119 -4.75 -29.24 18.02
CA ALA A 119 -5.82 -30.02 17.38
C ALA A 119 -5.84 -31.49 17.85
N GLU A 120 -4.70 -32.03 18.28
CA GLU A 120 -4.59 -33.35 18.90
C GLU A 120 -4.95 -33.35 20.40
N GLY A 121 -5.32 -32.18 20.96
CA GLY A 121 -5.71 -32.03 22.36
C GLY A 121 -4.56 -31.70 23.32
N ILE A 122 -3.38 -31.36 22.80
CA ILE A 122 -2.24 -30.94 23.61
C ILE A 122 -2.39 -29.45 23.97
N GLU A 123 -2.35 -29.13 25.25
CA GLU A 123 -2.38 -27.74 25.70
C GLU A 123 -1.06 -27.03 25.36
N VAL A 124 -1.14 -26.01 24.51
CA VAL A 124 -0.03 -25.13 24.17
C VAL A 124 -0.22 -23.80 24.90
N GLY A 125 0.55 -23.60 25.97
CA GLY A 125 0.56 -22.35 26.73
C GLY A 125 1.36 -21.24 26.04
N CYS A 126 1.19 -20.00 26.48
CA CYS A 126 1.98 -18.86 26.00
C CYS A 126 3.49 -18.96 26.34
N ASP A 127 3.83 -19.64 27.44
CA ASP A 127 5.22 -19.85 27.89
C ASP A 127 5.91 -21.05 27.22
N ASP A 128 5.19 -21.75 26.34
CA ASP A 128 5.72 -22.89 25.60
C ASP A 128 7.01 -22.51 24.87
N ALA A 129 8.01 -23.41 24.94
CA ALA A 129 9.33 -23.14 24.39
C ALA A 129 9.29 -22.86 22.88
N LEU A 130 8.42 -23.55 22.14
CA LEU A 130 8.25 -23.36 20.70
C LEU A 130 7.48 -22.06 20.41
N MET A 131 6.53 -21.67 21.26
CA MET A 131 5.88 -20.35 21.16
C MET A 131 6.90 -19.22 21.33
N ARG A 132 7.78 -19.32 22.33
CA ARG A 132 8.85 -18.33 22.56
C ARG A 132 9.85 -18.29 21.40
N GLU A 133 10.29 -19.45 20.91
CA GLU A 133 11.20 -19.55 19.77
C GLU A 133 10.58 -18.96 18.49
N CYS A 134 9.30 -19.25 18.23
CA CYS A 134 8.53 -18.67 17.13
C CYS A 134 8.50 -17.13 17.19
N GLY A 135 8.16 -16.57 18.37
CA GLY A 135 8.15 -15.13 18.58
C GLY A 135 9.52 -14.48 18.35
N GLN A 136 10.60 -15.14 18.78
CA GLN A 136 11.96 -14.65 18.62
C GLN A 136 12.41 -14.59 17.15
N TYR A 137 12.06 -15.62 16.36
CA TYR A 137 12.31 -15.60 14.91
C TYR A 137 11.49 -14.54 14.18
N LEU A 138 10.23 -14.32 14.55
CA LEU A 138 9.40 -13.26 13.96
C LEU A 138 9.95 -11.86 14.29
N MET A 139 10.42 -11.65 15.51
CA MET A 139 11.04 -10.39 15.94
C MET A 139 12.32 -10.10 15.15
N GLU A 140 13.22 -11.09 15.03
CA GLU A 140 14.45 -10.93 14.24
C GLU A 140 14.16 -10.73 12.74
N ALA A 141 13.17 -11.44 12.19
CA ALA A 141 12.73 -11.23 10.81
C ALA A 141 12.20 -9.80 10.59
N MET A 142 11.45 -9.26 11.55
CA MET A 142 10.97 -7.88 11.52
C MET A 142 12.13 -6.87 11.54
N GLU A 143 13.14 -7.07 12.39
CA GLU A 143 14.32 -6.20 12.45
C GLU A 143 15.11 -6.17 11.15
N LEU A 144 15.27 -7.34 10.50
CA LEU A 144 15.93 -7.46 9.20
C LEU A 144 15.05 -6.99 8.03
N GLY A 145 13.73 -6.90 8.24
CA GLY A 145 12.76 -6.43 7.24
C GLY A 145 13.07 -5.03 6.68
N ARG A 146 13.77 -4.18 7.43
CA ARG A 146 14.25 -2.86 6.96
C ARG A 146 15.21 -2.92 5.76
N PHE A 147 15.85 -4.06 5.52
CA PHE A 147 16.76 -4.27 4.38
C PHE A 147 16.02 -4.74 3.12
N VAL A 148 14.74 -5.08 3.25
CA VAL A 148 13.91 -5.62 2.18
C VAL A 148 13.28 -4.46 1.43
N LEU A 149 13.34 -4.53 0.10
CA LEU A 149 12.71 -3.55 -0.76
C LEU A 149 11.36 -4.05 -1.26
N HIS A 150 10.43 -3.12 -1.50
CA HIS A 150 9.24 -3.44 -2.27
C HIS A 150 9.68 -3.87 -3.67
N ARG A 151 8.91 -4.75 -4.32
CA ARG A 151 9.20 -5.28 -5.67
C ARG A 151 9.37 -4.22 -6.76
N SER A 152 8.90 -2.99 -6.51
CA SER A 152 9.11 -1.87 -7.43
C SER A 152 10.42 -1.11 -7.19
N GLY A 153 11.15 -1.42 -6.12
CA GLY A 153 12.27 -0.65 -5.60
C GLY A 153 11.89 0.53 -4.71
N GLU A 154 10.59 0.80 -4.55
CA GLU A 154 10.08 1.81 -3.61
C GLU A 154 10.25 1.34 -2.15
N GLU A 155 10.07 2.28 -1.21
CA GLU A 155 10.04 1.97 0.22
C GLU A 155 8.75 1.27 0.67
N GLY A 156 8.57 1.10 1.98
CA GLY A 156 7.26 0.86 2.57
C GLY A 156 6.83 -0.60 2.56
N ILE A 157 7.80 -1.53 2.66
CA ILE A 157 7.49 -2.94 2.93
C ILE A 157 7.96 -3.43 4.28
N ASP A 158 8.87 -2.72 4.94
CA ASP A 158 9.34 -3.02 6.30
C ASP A 158 8.16 -3.12 7.29
N GLU A 159 7.13 -2.28 7.12
CA GLU A 159 5.92 -2.36 7.92
C GLU A 159 5.15 -3.69 7.72
N LEU A 160 5.19 -4.28 6.51
CA LEU A 160 4.57 -5.60 6.26
C LEU A 160 5.31 -6.72 6.99
N TRP A 161 6.61 -6.55 7.29
CA TRP A 161 7.39 -7.55 8.04
C TRP A 161 7.02 -7.60 9.53
N GLY A 162 6.49 -6.51 10.08
CA GLY A 162 6.00 -6.47 11.46
C GLY A 162 4.58 -7.02 11.64
N GLU A 163 3.76 -7.09 10.58
CA GLU A 163 2.36 -7.52 10.70
C GLU A 163 2.20 -8.96 11.21
N PRO A 164 2.98 -9.95 10.76
CA PRO A 164 2.83 -11.31 11.26
C PRO A 164 3.26 -11.44 12.72
N PHE A 165 4.29 -10.70 13.15
CA PHE A 165 4.66 -10.62 14.56
C PHE A 165 3.55 -9.99 15.40
N ARG A 166 2.90 -8.94 14.91
CA ARG A 166 1.71 -8.37 15.57
C ARG A 166 0.57 -9.39 15.63
N ALA A 167 0.20 -9.99 14.51
CA ALA A 167 -0.87 -11.01 14.46
C ALA A 167 -0.62 -12.18 15.44
N PHE A 168 0.65 -12.53 15.66
CA PHE A 168 1.06 -13.50 16.66
C PHE A 168 0.87 -12.98 18.10
N SER A 169 1.32 -11.75 18.37
CA SER A 169 1.53 -11.22 19.73
C SER A 169 0.34 -10.51 20.37
N ILE A 170 -0.65 -10.05 19.58
CA ILE A 170 -1.83 -9.33 20.10
C ILE A 170 -3.13 -10.12 19.79
N PRO A 171 -4.26 -9.77 20.43
CA PRO A 171 -5.57 -10.30 20.05
C PRO A 171 -5.88 -10.04 18.57
N VAL A 172 -6.61 -10.96 17.95
CA VAL A 172 -7.00 -10.84 16.52
C VAL A 172 -7.81 -9.55 16.27
N GLU A 173 -8.67 -9.14 17.20
CA GLU A 173 -9.46 -7.90 17.09
C GLU A 173 -8.57 -6.65 16.98
N ASP A 174 -7.62 -6.49 17.88
CA ASP A 174 -6.65 -5.38 17.87
C ASP A 174 -5.81 -5.35 16.59
N PHE A 175 -5.51 -6.52 16.01
CA PHE A 175 -4.83 -6.60 14.72
C PHE A 175 -5.70 -6.04 13.58
N TYR A 176 -7.00 -6.36 13.55
CA TYR A 176 -7.91 -5.86 12.53
C TYR A 176 -8.12 -4.34 12.66
N GLU A 177 -8.21 -3.79 13.88
CA GLU A 177 -8.27 -2.34 14.08
C GLU A 177 -7.02 -1.64 13.52
N GLY A 178 -5.83 -2.17 13.82
CA GLY A 178 -4.59 -1.66 13.25
C GLY A 178 -4.58 -1.69 11.72
N ARG A 179 -5.22 -2.69 11.11
CA ARG A 179 -5.35 -2.79 9.65
C ARG A 179 -6.28 -1.72 9.07
N TYR A 180 -7.38 -1.38 9.74
CA TYR A 180 -8.27 -0.32 9.26
C TYR A 180 -7.59 1.04 9.27
N ILE A 181 -6.78 1.34 10.28
CA ILE A 181 -5.96 2.57 10.31
C ILE A 181 -5.09 2.67 9.05
N LYS A 182 -4.36 1.59 8.69
CA LYS A 182 -3.51 1.57 7.49
C LYS A 182 -4.30 1.69 6.19
N ILE A 183 -5.49 1.10 6.12
CA ILE A 183 -6.38 1.28 4.98
C ILE A 183 -6.76 2.75 4.85
N GLY A 184 -7.17 3.42 5.92
CA GLY A 184 -7.52 4.85 5.92
C GLY A 184 -6.37 5.71 5.39
N GLN A 185 -5.17 5.50 5.91
CA GLN A 185 -3.94 6.16 5.45
C GLN A 185 -3.64 5.90 3.97
N THR A 186 -3.89 4.68 3.50
CA THR A 186 -3.73 4.33 2.09
C THR A 186 -4.76 5.06 1.22
N LEU A 187 -6.04 5.14 1.64
CA LEU A 187 -7.08 5.88 0.91
C LEU A 187 -6.73 7.37 0.82
N ARG A 188 -6.26 7.96 1.92
CA ARG A 188 -5.74 9.34 1.95
C ARG A 188 -4.62 9.55 0.93
N ASP A 189 -3.63 8.68 0.92
CA ASP A 189 -2.47 8.85 0.05
C ASP A 189 -2.83 8.60 -1.43
N ILE A 190 -3.79 7.72 -1.74
CA ILE A 190 -4.37 7.61 -3.09
C ILE A 190 -4.95 8.95 -3.55
N ASP A 191 -5.77 9.60 -2.71
CA ASP A 191 -6.37 10.89 -3.04
C ASP A 191 -5.32 12.00 -3.16
N ARG A 192 -4.28 12.00 -2.31
CA ARG A 192 -3.17 12.97 -2.40
C ARG A 192 -2.38 12.83 -3.70
N ILE A 193 -2.08 11.61 -4.12
CA ILE A 193 -1.38 11.34 -5.38
C ILE A 193 -2.24 11.79 -6.57
N ALA A 194 -3.53 11.47 -6.55
CA ALA A 194 -4.48 11.88 -7.58
C ALA A 194 -4.62 13.41 -7.67
N ALA A 195 -4.78 14.08 -6.53
CA ALA A 195 -4.84 15.54 -6.44
C ALA A 195 -3.56 16.17 -7.00
N ALA A 196 -2.38 15.68 -6.60
CA ALA A 196 -1.11 16.21 -7.10
C ALA A 196 -0.99 16.09 -8.63
N MET A 197 -1.43 14.99 -9.25
CA MET A 197 -1.45 14.87 -10.71
C MET A 197 -2.40 15.87 -11.37
N ILE A 198 -3.60 16.04 -10.81
CA ILE A 198 -4.61 16.96 -11.35
C ILE A 198 -4.17 18.41 -11.21
N ASP A 199 -3.66 18.78 -10.04
CA ASP A 199 -3.27 20.14 -9.70
C ASP A 199 -1.93 20.56 -10.32
N THR A 200 -1.21 19.64 -10.95
CA THR A 200 0.04 19.94 -11.68
C THR A 200 -0.06 19.61 -13.16
N ILE A 201 -0.05 18.32 -13.51
CA ILE A 201 -0.09 17.85 -14.90
C ILE A 201 -1.40 18.29 -15.57
N GLY A 202 -2.53 18.25 -14.84
CA GLY A 202 -3.82 18.71 -15.35
C GLY A 202 -3.89 20.22 -15.65
N GLN A 203 -2.97 21.03 -15.13
CA GLN A 203 -2.88 22.47 -15.48
C GLN A 203 -2.14 22.71 -16.80
N VAL A 204 -1.41 21.72 -17.32
CA VAL A 204 -0.65 21.84 -18.57
C VAL A 204 -1.60 21.64 -19.75
N PRO A 205 -1.75 22.61 -20.68
CA PRO A 205 -2.72 22.52 -21.79
C PRO A 205 -2.61 21.26 -22.66
N LEU A 206 -1.39 20.71 -22.77
CA LEU A 206 -1.12 19.48 -23.51
C LEU A 206 -1.84 18.25 -22.91
N PHE A 207 -2.10 18.26 -21.61
CA PHE A 207 -2.75 17.18 -20.85
C PHE A 207 -4.22 17.48 -20.55
N ALA A 208 -4.85 18.38 -21.30
CA ALA A 208 -6.27 18.67 -21.18
C ALA A 208 -7.10 17.36 -21.18
N GLY A 209 -7.97 17.21 -20.18
CA GLY A 209 -8.82 16.03 -20.01
C GLY A 209 -8.23 14.89 -19.16
N VAL A 210 -6.95 14.95 -18.77
CA VAL A 210 -6.30 13.88 -17.95
C VAL A 210 -6.96 13.68 -16.58
N ALA A 211 -7.63 14.72 -16.06
CA ALA A 211 -8.24 14.69 -14.73
C ALA A 211 -9.37 13.64 -14.60
N GLY A 212 -10.06 13.30 -15.69
CA GLY A 212 -11.06 12.22 -15.70
C GLY A 212 -10.42 10.86 -15.41
N PRO A 213 -9.48 10.38 -16.27
CA PRO A 213 -8.73 9.15 -16.03
C PRO A 213 -8.04 9.05 -14.66
N ILE A 214 -7.53 10.16 -14.13
CA ILE A 214 -6.92 10.18 -12.78
C ILE A 214 -7.97 9.90 -11.70
N ARG A 215 -9.14 10.54 -11.77
CA ARG A 215 -10.23 10.32 -10.81
C ARG A 215 -10.79 8.90 -10.89
N ASP A 216 -10.93 8.36 -12.09
CA ASP A 216 -11.35 6.97 -12.30
C ASP A 216 -10.40 5.98 -11.61
N LEU A 217 -9.09 6.17 -11.79
CA LEU A 217 -8.08 5.33 -11.16
C LEU A 217 -8.15 5.43 -9.64
N ALA A 218 -8.21 6.65 -9.09
CA ALA A 218 -8.28 6.87 -7.65
C ALA A 218 -9.53 6.24 -7.03
N ALA A 219 -10.69 6.41 -7.66
CA ALA A 219 -11.94 5.79 -7.19
C ALA A 219 -11.85 4.26 -7.18
N ALA A 220 -11.39 3.65 -8.28
CA ALA A 220 -11.24 2.19 -8.36
C ALA A 220 -10.20 1.65 -7.37
N ALA A 221 -9.10 2.38 -7.16
CA ALA A 221 -8.03 2.04 -6.23
C ALA A 221 -8.51 2.04 -4.78
N LYS A 222 -9.30 3.05 -4.38
CA LYS A 222 -9.88 3.12 -3.02
C LYS A 222 -10.79 1.93 -2.74
N VAL A 223 -11.74 1.65 -3.65
CA VAL A 223 -12.64 0.49 -3.52
C VAL A 223 -11.84 -0.83 -3.46
N LYS A 224 -10.81 -0.98 -4.30
CA LYS A 224 -9.97 -2.19 -4.29
C LYS A 224 -9.18 -2.38 -3.00
N THR A 225 -8.71 -1.29 -2.40
CA THR A 225 -7.93 -1.30 -1.15
C THR A 225 -8.73 -1.96 -0.03
N GLU A 226 -10.02 -1.66 0.07
CA GLU A 226 -10.92 -2.25 1.06
C GLU A 226 -11.30 -3.70 0.72
N THR A 227 -11.44 -4.04 -0.56
CA THR A 227 -12.01 -5.32 -1.04
C THR A 227 -11.03 -6.50 -0.93
N LEU A 228 -11.45 -7.63 -0.35
CA LEU A 228 -10.66 -8.87 -0.27
C LEU A 228 -10.69 -9.68 -1.57
N ARG A 229 -9.76 -10.64 -1.74
CA ARG A 229 -9.77 -11.56 -2.89
C ARG A 229 -10.92 -12.59 -2.83
N THR A 230 -11.49 -12.78 -1.66
CA THR A 230 -12.59 -13.70 -1.38
C THR A 230 -13.96 -13.06 -1.57
N ASP A 231 -14.00 -11.74 -1.77
CA ASP A 231 -15.24 -11.00 -1.93
C ASP A 231 -15.83 -11.27 -3.33
N PRO A 232 -17.14 -11.54 -3.47
CA PRO A 232 -17.77 -11.83 -4.76
C PRO A 232 -17.54 -10.75 -5.83
N GLU A 233 -17.53 -9.48 -5.41
CA GLU A 233 -17.35 -8.30 -6.27
C GLU A 233 -15.91 -8.12 -6.79
N ILE A 234 -14.96 -8.98 -6.39
CA ILE A 234 -13.54 -8.81 -6.72
C ILE A 234 -13.26 -8.78 -8.22
N PHE A 235 -14.01 -9.53 -9.03
CA PHE A 235 -13.76 -9.62 -10.47
C PHE A 235 -14.05 -8.28 -11.17
N ASP A 236 -15.13 -7.61 -10.78
CA ASP A 236 -15.50 -6.30 -11.31
C ASP A 236 -14.59 -5.20 -10.78
N ILE A 237 -14.27 -5.24 -9.49
CA ILE A 237 -13.40 -4.23 -8.86
C ILE A 237 -11.97 -4.31 -9.39
N TRP A 238 -11.42 -5.52 -9.53
CA TRP A 238 -10.08 -5.71 -10.06
C TRP A 238 -9.98 -5.29 -11.52
N SER A 239 -10.94 -5.71 -12.37
CA SER A 239 -10.98 -5.30 -13.78
C SER A 239 -11.17 -3.79 -13.94
N SER A 240 -11.99 -3.16 -13.10
CA SER A 240 -12.16 -1.70 -13.07
C SER A 240 -10.86 -0.97 -12.75
N LEU A 241 -10.13 -1.43 -11.71
CA LEU A 241 -8.83 -0.85 -11.35
C LEU A 241 -7.80 -1.00 -12.47
N VAL A 242 -7.66 -2.21 -13.02
CA VAL A 242 -6.68 -2.49 -14.08
C VAL A 242 -6.96 -1.64 -15.31
N THR A 243 -8.20 -1.63 -15.80
CA THR A 243 -8.56 -0.87 -17.00
C THR A 243 -8.49 0.64 -16.77
N ALA A 244 -8.79 1.16 -15.57
CA ALA A 244 -8.55 2.56 -15.24
C ALA A 244 -7.06 2.92 -15.29
N GLY A 245 -6.20 2.04 -14.77
CA GLY A 245 -4.75 2.18 -14.86
C GLY A 245 -4.22 2.17 -16.30
N GLU A 246 -4.76 1.29 -17.15
CA GLU A 246 -4.44 1.23 -18.58
C GLU A 246 -4.87 2.49 -19.32
N ARG A 247 -6.07 3.01 -19.05
CA ARG A 247 -6.56 4.28 -19.62
C ARG A 247 -5.63 5.44 -19.28
N LEU A 248 -5.17 5.53 -18.03
CA LEU A 248 -4.23 6.57 -17.61
C LEU A 248 -2.83 6.39 -18.25
N ALA A 249 -2.33 5.16 -18.33
CA ALA A 249 -1.01 4.85 -18.90
C ALA A 249 -0.92 5.14 -20.41
N ASN A 250 -2.05 4.95 -21.11
CA ASN A 250 -2.22 5.16 -22.54
C ASN A 250 -2.82 6.54 -22.87
N PHE A 251 -2.90 7.44 -21.89
CA PHE A 251 -3.32 8.81 -22.14
C PHE A 251 -2.46 9.42 -23.24
N THR A 252 -3.11 9.90 -24.29
CA THR A 252 -2.42 10.55 -25.42
C THR A 252 -2.59 12.05 -25.28
N PRO A 253 -1.49 12.81 -25.06
CA PRO A 253 -1.56 14.26 -24.96
C PRO A 253 -2.11 14.84 -26.27
N GLY A 254 -3.07 15.74 -26.15
CA GLY A 254 -3.69 16.36 -27.32
C GLY A 254 -2.77 17.40 -27.95
N PRO A 255 -3.01 17.77 -29.23
CA PRO A 255 -2.50 19.06 -29.70
C PRO A 255 -2.99 20.14 -28.74
N PRO A 256 -2.21 21.21 -28.47
CA PRO A 256 -2.63 22.27 -27.56
C PRO A 256 -4.04 22.73 -27.94
N THR A 257 -5.03 22.40 -27.11
CA THR A 257 -6.44 22.66 -27.42
C THR A 257 -6.74 24.10 -27.02
N GLY A 258 -6.51 24.97 -27.99
CA GLY A 258 -6.87 26.38 -27.92
C GLY A 258 -6.54 27.01 -29.26
N THR A 259 -7.40 27.91 -29.74
CA THR A 259 -6.92 28.98 -30.63
C THR A 259 -5.61 29.50 -30.05
N PRO A 260 -4.51 29.61 -30.82
CA PRO A 260 -3.29 30.19 -30.29
C PRO A 260 -3.68 31.49 -29.62
N SER A 261 -3.47 31.55 -28.30
CA SER A 261 -3.74 32.78 -27.56
C SER A 261 -3.03 33.89 -28.33
N ARG A 262 -3.79 34.88 -28.81
CA ARG A 262 -3.22 36.05 -29.49
C ARG A 262 -2.19 36.75 -28.59
N CYS A 263 -2.24 36.50 -27.29
CA CYS A 263 -1.20 36.81 -26.34
C CYS A 263 -0.20 35.63 -26.27
N PRO A 264 1.07 35.83 -26.67
CA PRO A 264 2.11 34.84 -26.38
C PRO A 264 2.14 34.56 -24.87
N PRO A 265 2.49 33.32 -24.45
CA PRO A 265 2.66 33.03 -23.03
C PRO A 265 3.64 34.05 -22.43
N PRO A 266 3.43 34.47 -21.16
CA PRO A 266 4.30 35.45 -20.54
C PRO A 266 5.76 35.00 -20.66
N ALA A 267 6.64 35.96 -20.99
CA ALA A 267 8.06 35.69 -21.18
C ALA A 267 8.63 34.98 -19.94
N GLY A 268 9.23 33.81 -20.14
CA GLY A 268 9.72 32.95 -19.06
C GLY A 268 8.79 31.80 -18.65
N SER A 269 7.63 31.62 -19.30
CA SER A 269 6.81 30.42 -19.09
C SER A 269 7.60 29.15 -19.46
N PRO A 270 7.62 28.11 -18.60
CA PRO A 270 8.35 26.88 -18.87
C PRO A 270 7.74 26.16 -20.07
N VAL A 271 8.60 25.53 -20.88
CA VAL A 271 8.17 24.62 -21.94
C VAL A 271 8.08 23.22 -21.34
N HIS A 272 6.86 22.69 -21.22
CA HIS A 272 6.64 21.38 -20.63
C HIS A 272 7.03 20.23 -21.57
N SER A 273 7.93 19.36 -21.10
CA SER A 273 8.31 18.10 -21.72
C SER A 273 7.13 17.13 -21.72
N VAL A 274 6.73 16.67 -22.90
CA VAL A 274 5.66 15.67 -23.07
C VAL A 274 6.08 14.34 -22.45
N SER A 275 7.33 13.94 -22.68
CA SER A 275 7.89 12.67 -22.20
C SER A 275 7.87 12.62 -20.67
N ASP A 276 8.27 13.71 -20.01
CA ASP A 276 8.35 13.77 -18.55
C ASP A 276 6.95 13.76 -17.93
N GLY A 277 5.99 14.50 -18.52
CA GLY A 277 4.60 14.47 -18.07
C GLY A 277 3.97 13.08 -18.20
N LEU A 278 4.19 12.39 -19.33
CA LEU A 278 3.74 11.00 -19.51
C LEU A 278 4.43 10.04 -18.54
N HIS A 279 5.72 10.24 -18.26
CA HIS A 279 6.44 9.46 -17.25
C HIS A 279 5.84 9.67 -15.86
N LEU A 280 5.53 10.91 -15.46
CA LEU A 280 4.88 11.20 -14.18
C LEU A 280 3.49 10.58 -14.05
N LEU A 281 2.68 10.58 -15.11
CA LEU A 281 1.38 9.89 -15.08
C LEU A 281 1.53 8.40 -14.84
N ARG A 282 2.49 7.75 -15.50
CA ARG A 282 2.77 6.32 -15.33
C ARG A 282 3.34 6.00 -13.96
N ALA A 283 4.24 6.84 -13.44
CA ALA A 283 4.81 6.71 -12.11
C ALA A 283 3.75 6.91 -11.01
N GLY A 284 2.84 7.88 -11.15
CA GLY A 284 1.74 8.10 -10.21
C GLY A 284 0.75 6.94 -10.22
N ARG A 285 0.39 6.45 -11.41
CA ARG A 285 -0.37 5.22 -11.56
C ARG A 285 0.29 4.06 -10.83
N ASP A 286 1.57 3.81 -11.08
CA ASP A 286 2.30 2.71 -10.46
C ASP A 286 2.32 2.80 -8.94
N LEU A 287 2.59 3.99 -8.40
CA LEU A 287 2.57 4.22 -6.96
C LEU A 287 1.18 3.95 -6.36
N VAL A 288 0.10 4.39 -7.01
CA VAL A 288 -1.28 4.06 -6.61
C VAL A 288 -1.49 2.54 -6.60
N PHE A 289 -1.02 1.81 -7.60
CA PHE A 289 -1.10 0.34 -7.61
C PHE A 289 -0.31 -0.30 -6.47
N TYR A 290 0.89 0.21 -6.16
CA TYR A 290 1.74 -0.33 -5.12
C TYR A 290 1.05 -0.22 -3.76
N ILE A 291 0.61 0.98 -3.36
CA ILE A 291 -0.07 1.19 -2.07
C ILE A 291 -1.43 0.49 -2.01
N THR A 292 -2.18 0.44 -3.12
CA THR A 292 -3.49 -0.25 -3.18
C THR A 292 -3.36 -1.75 -2.97
N ARG A 293 -2.41 -2.38 -3.67
CA ARG A 293 -2.21 -3.84 -3.59
C ARG A 293 -1.56 -4.23 -2.26
N ALA A 294 -0.60 -3.43 -1.81
CA ALA A 294 0.02 -3.62 -0.52
C ALA A 294 -0.94 -3.32 0.63
N ARG A 295 -1.94 -2.43 0.47
CA ARG A 295 -2.80 -1.87 1.54
C ARG A 295 -2.02 -1.21 2.68
N THR A 296 -0.94 -0.54 2.29
CA THR A 296 -0.02 0.13 3.21
C THR A 296 0.46 1.40 2.52
N PRO A 297 0.50 2.54 3.23
CA PRO A 297 1.02 3.79 2.67
C PRO A 297 2.52 3.68 2.38
N MET A 298 3.01 4.49 1.44
CA MET A 298 4.44 4.68 1.13
C MET A 298 4.75 6.19 1.23
N PRO A 299 4.93 6.73 2.45
CA PRO A 299 4.85 8.18 2.70
C PRO A 299 5.96 9.02 2.07
N LYS A 300 7.22 8.54 2.07
CA LYS A 300 8.34 9.17 1.35
C LYS A 300 8.17 8.99 -0.17
N SER A 301 7.82 7.82 -0.70
CA SER A 301 7.57 7.69 -2.15
C SER A 301 6.45 8.60 -2.63
N THR A 302 5.40 8.74 -1.82
CA THR A 302 4.29 9.68 -2.05
C THR A 302 4.77 11.12 -2.03
N ARG A 303 5.56 11.52 -1.03
CA ARG A 303 6.12 12.87 -0.94
C ARG A 303 7.03 13.19 -2.13
N GLU A 304 7.99 12.32 -2.45
CA GLU A 304 8.94 12.49 -3.55
C GLU A 304 8.21 12.52 -4.91
N TYR A 305 7.14 11.74 -5.06
CA TYR A 305 6.29 11.81 -6.25
C TYR A 305 5.59 13.17 -6.39
N ILE A 306 5.01 13.69 -5.30
CA ILE A 306 4.34 15.00 -5.29
C ILE A 306 5.36 16.12 -5.60
N GLU A 307 6.56 16.06 -5.02
CA GLU A 307 7.64 17.03 -5.30
C GLU A 307 8.05 17.02 -6.78
N ARG A 308 8.13 15.84 -7.41
CA ARG A 308 8.40 15.73 -8.85
C ARG A 308 7.29 16.33 -9.71
N CYS A 309 6.03 16.11 -9.33
CA CYS A 309 4.86 16.73 -9.99
C CYS A 309 4.91 18.26 -9.91
N GLN A 310 5.21 18.80 -8.72
CA GLN A 310 5.36 20.25 -8.51
C GLN A 310 6.53 20.83 -9.29
N THR A 311 7.67 20.12 -9.33
CA THR A 311 8.84 20.51 -10.12
C THR A 311 8.47 20.58 -11.60
N TYR A 312 7.80 19.57 -12.14
CA TYR A 312 7.37 19.55 -13.53
C TYR A 312 6.48 20.74 -13.89
N LEU A 313 5.52 21.10 -13.03
CA LEU A 313 4.70 22.29 -13.25
C LEU A 313 5.55 23.55 -13.31
N ALA A 314 6.51 23.70 -12.39
CA ALA A 314 7.32 24.91 -12.22
C ALA A 314 8.37 25.12 -13.33
N ILE A 315 9.07 24.06 -13.77
CA ILE A 315 10.21 24.19 -14.70
C ILE A 315 10.00 23.50 -16.05
N GLY A 316 8.92 22.73 -16.21
CA GLY A 316 8.58 22.05 -17.46
C GLY A 316 9.25 20.69 -17.65
N SER A 317 10.13 20.25 -16.76
CA SER A 317 10.82 18.96 -16.84
C SER A 317 11.00 18.35 -15.46
N VAL A 318 11.34 17.06 -15.42
CA VAL A 318 11.66 16.36 -14.17
C VAL A 318 13.15 16.05 -14.16
N PRO A 319 13.87 16.32 -13.04
CA PRO A 319 15.25 15.87 -12.90
C PRO A 319 15.37 14.36 -13.10
N PHE A 320 16.53 13.92 -13.60
CA PHE A 320 16.80 12.50 -13.77
C PHE A 320 16.61 11.75 -12.44
N ALA A 321 15.67 10.80 -12.41
CA ALA A 321 15.49 9.89 -11.30
C ALA A 321 16.34 8.62 -11.53
N PRO A 322 16.96 8.06 -10.49
CA PRO A 322 17.66 6.78 -10.61
C PRO A 322 16.71 5.70 -11.13
N ALA A 323 17.24 4.80 -11.96
CA ALA A 323 16.44 3.72 -12.53
C ALA A 323 15.86 2.83 -11.41
N PRO A 324 14.59 2.41 -11.52
CA PRO A 324 14.01 1.47 -10.57
C PRO A 324 14.79 0.15 -10.60
N LEU A 325 14.79 -0.56 -9.47
CA LEU A 325 15.39 -1.88 -9.38
C LEU A 325 14.68 -2.86 -10.33
N PRO A 326 15.39 -3.86 -10.89
CA PRO A 326 14.76 -4.89 -11.70
C PRO A 326 13.69 -5.61 -10.86
N ALA A 327 12.46 -5.56 -11.37
CA ALA A 327 11.25 -6.03 -10.69
C ALA A 327 11.00 -7.53 -10.83
#